data_AF-D0LT20-F1
#
_entry.id   AF-D0LT20-F1
#
_cell.length_a   1.000
_cell.length_b   1.000
_cell.length_c   1.000
_cell.angle_alpha   90.00
_cell.angle_beta   90.00
_cell.angle_gamma   90.00
#
_symmetry.space_group_name_H-M   'P 1'
#
loop_
_entity.id
_entity.type
_entity.pdbx_description
1 polymer ?
#
loop_
_entity_poly.entity_id
_entity_poly.type
_entity_poly.pdbx_seq_one_letter_code
_entity_poly.pdbx_strand_id
1 'polypeptide(L)'
;MRHLQRTLRISLVFTLFLAVGCGKEEPTQEAPQAGGAPATGEAVAPPPSGQTAQQAGTQAAAEPSAGDTPQPGSPSLAQEAENTFAIRCATCHGGDGTGNGPAAAAMNPKPRDYTNKEWQASVQDEDLKTAIVKGGAAVGKSPMMPAHPDLGDKPELLDALVAHIRGFAQE
;
A
#
# COMPACT_ATOMS: atom_id res chain seq x y z
N MET A 1 -0.60 42.93 46.69
CA MET A 1 -1.92 42.69 47.30
C MET A 1 -2.56 41.50 46.57
N ARG A 2 -2.11 40.24 46.69
CA ARG A 2 -2.17 39.32 47.85
C ARG A 2 -3.38 39.58 48.74
N HIS A 3 -4.48 38.90 48.44
CA HIS A 3 -5.61 38.50 49.29
C HIS A 3 -6.64 37.86 48.34
N LEU A 4 -7.39 36.82 48.65
CA LEU A 4 -7.44 35.90 49.78
C LEU A 4 -8.58 34.93 49.40
N GLN A 5 -8.26 33.64 49.37
CA GLN A 5 -9.13 32.53 49.79
C GLN A 5 -10.59 32.43 49.30
N ARG A 6 -10.87 31.31 48.63
CA ARG A 6 -11.95 30.37 49.00
C ARG A 6 -11.79 29.11 48.14
N THR A 7 -11.05 28.08 48.56
CA THR A 7 -11.49 26.97 49.43
C THR A 7 -12.93 26.53 49.23
N LEU A 8 -13.12 25.54 48.35
CA LEU A 8 -14.19 24.53 48.44
C LEU A 8 -13.72 23.34 47.58
N ARG A 9 -12.89 22.41 48.08
CA ARG A 9 -13.31 21.20 48.82
C ARG A 9 -14.71 20.73 48.40
N ILE A 10 -14.82 19.61 47.68
CA ILE A 10 -15.83 18.55 47.92
C ILE A 10 -15.56 17.37 46.95
N SER A 11 -15.31 16.21 47.56
CA SER A 11 -15.51 14.82 47.11
C SER A 11 -14.96 14.43 45.73
N LEU A 12 -13.83 13.71 45.61
CA LEU A 12 -13.61 12.33 46.09
C LEU A 12 -14.90 11.47 46.14
N VAL A 13 -15.36 11.04 44.98
CA VAL A 13 -16.12 9.79 44.83
C VAL A 13 -15.23 8.85 44.03
N PHE A 14 -14.29 8.24 44.75
CA PHE A 14 -13.49 7.13 44.28
C PHE A 14 -14.37 5.89 44.46
N THR A 15 -15.27 5.64 43.52
CA THR A 15 -16.10 4.42 43.52
C THR A 15 -15.23 3.24 43.12
N LEU A 16 -14.68 2.62 44.15
CA LEU A 16 -14.18 1.26 44.22
C LEU A 16 -15.17 0.28 43.57
N PHE A 17 -14.92 -0.11 42.32
CA PHE A 17 -15.52 -1.33 41.74
C PHE A 17 -14.55 -2.49 41.97
N LEU A 18 -14.75 -3.16 43.11
CA LEU A 18 -14.11 -4.42 43.46
C LEU A 18 -14.69 -5.57 42.62
N ALA A 19 -13.75 -6.29 42.01
CA ALA A 19 -13.81 -7.62 41.43
C ALA A 19 -14.92 -8.57 41.92
N VAL A 20 -15.66 -9.17 40.97
CA VAL A 20 -16.07 -10.59 40.95
C VAL A 20 -16.35 -10.97 39.49
N GLY A 21 -15.73 -12.06 38.99
CA GLY A 21 -16.20 -12.70 37.75
C GLY A 21 -15.15 -13.47 36.96
N CYS A 22 -14.71 -14.62 37.47
CA CYS A 22 -14.10 -15.67 36.64
C CYS A 22 -15.21 -16.21 35.72
N GLY A 23 -15.16 -15.87 34.43
CA GLY A 23 -16.13 -16.31 33.42
C GLY A 23 -15.41 -16.72 32.15
N LYS A 24 -14.92 -17.96 32.14
CA LYS A 24 -14.42 -18.66 30.97
C LYS A 24 -15.63 -19.19 30.21
N GLU A 25 -16.09 -18.46 29.21
CA GLU A 25 -17.08 -18.94 28.24
C GLU A 25 -16.54 -18.75 26.81
N GLU A 26 -16.02 -19.85 26.29
CA GLU A 26 -15.69 -20.06 24.88
C GLU A 26 -16.98 -20.53 24.18
N PRO A 27 -17.49 -19.86 23.13
CA PRO A 27 -18.43 -20.48 22.22
C PRO A 27 -17.64 -21.15 21.09
N THR A 28 -17.50 -22.46 21.20
CA THR A 28 -17.19 -23.35 20.07
C THR A 28 -18.52 -23.81 19.49
N GLN A 29 -18.85 -23.43 18.25
CA GLN A 29 -19.69 -24.20 17.33
C GLN A 29 -19.82 -23.43 16.00
N GLU A 30 -19.79 -23.98 14.80
CA GLU A 30 -19.35 -25.26 14.23
C GLU A 30 -19.56 -25.07 12.72
N ALA A 31 -18.60 -25.54 11.93
CA ALA A 31 -18.74 -25.57 10.48
C ALA A 31 -19.70 -26.70 10.07
N PRO A 32 -20.59 -26.51 9.08
CA PRO A 32 -21.13 -27.65 8.34
C PRO A 32 -20.10 -28.10 7.29
N GLN A 33 -19.64 -29.35 7.45
CA GLN A 33 -18.91 -30.09 6.43
C GLN A 33 -19.87 -30.77 5.44
N ALA A 34 -19.46 -30.70 4.17
CA ALA A 34 -19.42 -31.77 3.16
C ALA A 34 -20.71 -32.27 2.48
N GLY A 35 -20.64 -32.17 1.14
CA GLY A 35 -21.25 -33.07 0.15
C GLY A 35 -21.54 -32.29 -1.14
N GLY A 36 -21.01 -32.58 -2.33
CA GLY A 36 -20.14 -33.61 -2.88
C GLY A 36 -19.94 -33.29 -4.38
N ALA A 37 -18.85 -33.79 -4.97
CA ALA A 37 -18.30 -33.49 -6.31
C ALA A 37 -19.11 -34.13 -7.49
N PRO A 38 -18.59 -34.27 -8.74
CA PRO A 38 -17.43 -33.69 -9.44
C PRO A 38 -17.76 -33.22 -10.89
N ALA A 39 -16.70 -32.91 -11.68
CA ALA A 39 -16.62 -32.74 -13.15
C ALA A 39 -16.47 -31.27 -13.59
N THR A 40 -15.50 -30.82 -14.39
CA THR A 40 -14.42 -31.38 -15.23
C THR A 40 -13.46 -30.19 -15.44
N GLY A 41 -12.15 -30.32 -15.22
CA GLY A 41 -11.22 -30.68 -16.30
C GLY A 41 -11.04 -29.53 -17.30
N GLU A 42 -10.09 -28.62 -17.05
CA GLU A 42 -9.23 -28.04 -18.10
C GLU A 42 -8.02 -27.37 -17.43
N ALA A 43 -6.88 -28.07 -17.44
CA ALA A 43 -5.61 -27.51 -17.03
C ALA A 43 -5.14 -26.56 -18.14
N VAL A 44 -5.25 -25.26 -17.92
CA VAL A 44 -4.63 -24.27 -18.81
C VAL A 44 -3.14 -24.25 -18.51
N ALA A 45 -2.38 -24.89 -19.38
CA ALA A 45 -0.93 -24.92 -19.34
C ALA A 45 -0.34 -23.50 -19.44
N PRO A 46 0.76 -23.19 -18.72
CA PRO A 46 1.50 -21.95 -18.95
C PRO A 46 2.11 -21.94 -20.36
N PRO A 47 2.21 -20.78 -21.04
CA PRO A 47 2.93 -20.69 -22.31
C PRO A 47 4.43 -21.03 -22.09
N PRO A 48 5.08 -21.64 -23.09
CA PRO A 48 6.43 -22.15 -22.95
C PRO A 48 7.43 -21.01 -22.74
N SER A 49 8.30 -21.22 -21.75
CA SER A 49 9.59 -20.56 -21.63
C SER A 49 10.41 -20.86 -22.88
N GLY A 50 10.42 -19.93 -23.83
CA GLY A 50 11.35 -19.91 -24.96
C GLY A 50 12.70 -19.35 -24.51
N GLN A 51 13.72 -20.19 -24.59
CA GLN A 51 15.11 -19.86 -24.28
C GLN A 51 15.79 -19.15 -25.47
N THR A 52 16.52 -18.08 -25.15
CA THR A 52 17.86 -17.68 -25.63
C THR A 52 18.22 -17.68 -27.13
N ALA A 53 18.67 -16.51 -27.59
CA ALA A 53 19.98 -16.29 -28.21
C ALA A 53 20.44 -14.84 -27.85
N GLN A 54 21.42 -14.68 -26.93
CA GLN A 54 22.84 -14.38 -27.23
C GLN A 54 23.00 -12.97 -27.85
N GLN A 55 23.81 -12.03 -27.34
CA GLN A 55 25.23 -12.11 -26.95
C GLN A 55 25.59 -10.95 -25.99
N ALA A 56 26.24 -11.25 -24.86
CA ALA A 56 27.69 -11.11 -24.63
C ALA A 56 28.18 -9.66 -24.43
N GLY A 57 28.45 -9.32 -23.16
CA GLY A 57 29.23 -8.15 -22.75
C GLY A 57 29.80 -8.41 -21.37
N THR A 58 31.10 -8.31 -21.26
CA THR A 58 31.95 -8.78 -20.16
C THR A 58 31.81 -7.91 -18.90
N GLN A 59 31.89 -8.52 -17.72
CA GLN A 59 32.00 -7.81 -16.45
C GLN A 59 33.29 -6.96 -16.42
N ALA A 60 33.15 -5.69 -16.04
CA ALA A 60 34.21 -4.93 -15.39
C ALA A 60 33.56 -3.92 -14.42
N ALA A 61 34.07 -3.91 -13.20
CA ALA A 61 33.59 -3.10 -12.08
C ALA A 61 33.73 -1.59 -12.33
N ALA A 62 32.75 -0.82 -11.84
CA ALA A 62 32.95 0.55 -11.37
C ALA A 62 31.82 0.94 -10.41
N GLU A 63 32.22 1.49 -9.26
CA GLU A 63 31.36 2.18 -8.29
C GLU A 63 30.67 3.42 -8.90
N PRO A 64 29.57 3.91 -8.29
CA PRO A 64 28.67 4.86 -8.92
C PRO A 64 29.23 6.29 -8.84
N SER A 65 29.31 6.97 -9.98
CA SER A 65 29.54 8.41 -10.02
C SER A 65 28.29 9.11 -10.52
N ALA A 66 27.88 10.13 -9.76
CA ALA A 66 26.77 11.01 -10.04
C ALA A 66 26.74 11.52 -11.49
N GLY A 67 25.54 11.50 -12.08
CA GLY A 67 25.26 12.12 -13.38
C GLY A 67 25.04 11.14 -14.51
N ASP A 68 24.07 10.23 -14.39
CA ASP A 68 23.59 9.49 -15.56
C ASP A 68 22.73 10.42 -16.42
N THR A 69 23.33 10.91 -17.50
CA THR A 69 22.55 11.45 -18.62
C THR A 69 21.76 10.27 -19.18
N PRO A 70 20.41 10.34 -19.35
CA PRO A 70 19.64 9.19 -19.81
C PRO A 70 20.25 8.58 -21.07
N GLN A 71 20.75 7.35 -20.96
CA GLN A 71 21.40 6.68 -22.07
C GLN A 71 20.35 6.45 -23.18
N PRO A 72 20.60 6.88 -24.43
CA PRO A 72 19.63 6.74 -25.52
C PRO A 72 19.16 5.29 -25.64
N GLY A 73 17.86 5.06 -25.44
CA GLY A 73 17.24 3.73 -25.48
C GLY A 73 16.84 3.14 -24.10
N SER A 74 17.22 3.77 -22.99
CA SER A 74 16.67 3.41 -21.66
C SER A 74 15.30 4.06 -21.45
N PRO A 75 14.32 3.40 -20.80
CA PRO A 75 13.05 4.03 -20.49
C PRO A 75 13.26 5.25 -19.61
N SER A 76 12.49 6.32 -19.84
CA SER A 76 12.45 7.45 -18.92
C SER A 76 11.90 7.02 -17.56
N LEU A 77 12.22 7.75 -16.50
CA LEU A 77 11.65 7.52 -15.16
C LEU A 77 10.12 7.56 -15.17
N ALA A 78 9.51 8.40 -16.01
CA ALA A 78 8.06 8.45 -16.17
C ALA A 78 7.51 7.12 -16.74
N GLN A 79 8.16 6.57 -17.75
CA GLN A 79 7.77 5.27 -18.34
C GLN A 79 8.02 4.11 -17.36
N GLU A 80 9.13 4.14 -16.61
CA GLU A 80 9.40 3.14 -15.58
C GLU A 80 8.38 3.21 -14.44
N ALA A 81 7.98 4.42 -14.03
CA ALA A 81 6.94 4.63 -13.01
C ALA A 81 5.57 4.13 -13.49
N GLU A 82 5.16 4.44 -14.72
CA GLU A 82 3.92 3.95 -15.31
C GLU A 82 3.90 2.41 -15.36
N ASN A 83 4.98 1.80 -15.84
CA ASN A 83 5.10 0.33 -15.88
C ASN A 83 5.10 -0.28 -14.47
N THR A 84 5.79 0.34 -13.52
CA THR A 84 5.82 -0.10 -12.12
C THR A 84 4.43 -0.01 -11.51
N PHE A 85 3.69 1.07 -11.77
CA PHE A 85 2.31 1.23 -11.32
C PHE A 85 1.40 0.16 -11.93
N ALA A 86 1.49 -0.06 -13.24
CA ALA A 86 0.69 -1.06 -13.95
C ALA A 86 0.91 -2.48 -13.37
N ILE A 87 2.16 -2.84 -13.06
CA ILE A 87 2.50 -4.18 -12.58
C ILE A 87 2.18 -4.35 -11.08
N ARG A 88 2.46 -3.35 -10.25
CA ARG A 88 2.44 -3.50 -8.78
C ARG A 88 1.23 -2.88 -8.11
N CYS A 89 0.66 -1.83 -8.69
CA CYS A 89 -0.34 -0.98 -8.04
C CYS A 89 -1.73 -1.15 -8.66
N ALA A 90 -1.81 -1.26 -9.99
CA ALA A 90 -3.06 -1.22 -10.75
C ALA A 90 -4.00 -2.41 -10.46
N THR A 91 -3.49 -3.56 -10.00
CA THR A 91 -4.33 -4.69 -9.58
C THR A 91 -5.33 -4.29 -8.48
N CYS A 92 -4.93 -3.35 -7.61
CA CYS A 92 -5.78 -2.84 -6.53
C CYS A 92 -6.30 -1.43 -6.87
N HIS A 93 -5.42 -0.53 -7.29
CA HIS A 93 -5.76 0.87 -7.52
C HIS A 93 -6.43 1.16 -8.86
N GLY A 94 -6.47 0.19 -9.78
CA GLY A 94 -6.94 0.39 -11.15
C GLY A 94 -5.87 1.03 -12.02
N GLY A 95 -5.87 0.70 -13.32
CA GLY A 95 -4.98 1.38 -14.29
C GLY A 95 -5.38 2.84 -14.54
N ASP A 96 -6.63 3.18 -14.22
CA ASP A 96 -7.23 4.52 -14.27
C ASP A 96 -7.10 5.28 -12.94
N GLY A 97 -6.49 4.67 -11.91
CA GLY A 97 -6.33 5.28 -10.59
C GLY A 97 -7.62 5.44 -9.78
N THR A 98 -8.76 4.90 -10.21
CA THR A 98 -10.07 5.10 -9.54
C THR A 98 -10.25 4.28 -8.26
N GLY A 99 -9.27 3.44 -7.92
CA GLY A 99 -9.38 2.49 -6.81
C GLY A 99 -10.27 1.27 -7.12
N ASN A 100 -10.62 1.04 -8.39
CA ASN A 100 -11.46 -0.06 -8.84
C ASN A 100 -10.67 -1.13 -9.62
N GLY A 101 -9.44 -1.40 -9.21
CA GLY A 101 -8.66 -2.51 -9.78
C GLY A 101 -9.35 -3.87 -9.59
N PRO A 102 -8.97 -4.91 -10.36
CA PRO A 102 -9.59 -6.23 -10.29
C PRO A 102 -9.71 -6.82 -8.88
N ALA A 103 -8.75 -6.53 -7.99
CA ALA A 103 -8.78 -7.01 -6.61
C ALA A 103 -9.63 -6.13 -5.67
N ALA A 104 -9.96 -4.89 -6.05
CA ALA A 104 -10.64 -3.92 -5.20
C ALA A 104 -12.06 -4.34 -4.79
N ALA A 105 -12.74 -5.16 -5.60
CA ALA A 105 -14.09 -5.63 -5.32
C ALA A 105 -14.21 -6.43 -4.01
N ALA A 106 -13.12 -7.10 -3.60
CA ALA A 106 -13.06 -7.88 -2.36
C ALA A 106 -12.50 -7.09 -1.16
N MET A 107 -12.22 -5.78 -1.30
CA MET A 107 -11.55 -4.98 -0.28
C MET A 107 -12.52 -4.05 0.45
N ASN A 108 -12.40 -4.01 1.79
CA ASN A 108 -13.07 -3.03 2.63
C ASN A 108 -12.09 -2.49 3.69
N PRO A 109 -11.72 -1.19 3.67
CA PRO A 109 -12.14 -0.18 2.69
C PRO A 109 -11.56 -0.44 1.29
N LYS A 110 -12.20 0.11 0.26
CA LYS A 110 -11.66 0.13 -1.10
C LYS A 110 -10.33 0.91 -1.15
N PRO A 111 -9.44 0.60 -2.11
CA PRO A 111 -8.29 1.43 -2.42
C PRO A 111 -8.69 2.88 -2.72
N ARG A 112 -7.74 3.79 -2.49
CA ARG A 112 -7.95 5.22 -2.72
C ARG A 112 -8.20 5.49 -4.20
N ASP A 113 -9.21 6.32 -4.46
CA ASP A 113 -9.43 6.98 -5.74
C ASP A 113 -8.48 8.18 -5.88
N TYR A 114 -7.53 8.07 -6.80
CA TYR A 114 -6.52 9.09 -7.10
C TYR A 114 -7.03 10.19 -8.04
N THR A 115 -8.19 10.02 -8.67
CA THR A 115 -8.83 11.05 -9.50
C THR A 115 -9.48 12.15 -8.65
N ASN A 116 -9.69 11.87 -7.36
CA ASN A 116 -10.28 12.82 -6.42
C ASN A 116 -9.33 13.99 -6.12
N LYS A 117 -9.61 15.15 -6.73
CA LYS A 117 -8.84 16.40 -6.59
C LYS A 117 -8.75 16.93 -5.16
N GLU A 118 -9.83 16.83 -4.38
CA GLU A 118 -9.85 17.30 -2.98
C GLU A 118 -8.91 16.46 -2.12
N TRP A 119 -8.92 15.14 -2.30
CA TRP A 119 -8.00 14.24 -1.63
C TRP A 119 -6.55 14.52 -2.05
N GLN A 120 -6.27 14.68 -3.34
CA GLN A 120 -4.94 15.03 -3.83
C GLN A 120 -4.42 16.31 -3.17
N ALA A 121 -5.25 17.35 -3.08
CA ALA A 121 -4.88 18.60 -2.43
C ALA A 121 -4.66 18.46 -0.91
N SER A 122 -5.24 17.43 -0.28
CA SER A 122 -5.14 17.21 1.17
C SER A 122 -3.93 16.39 1.63
N VAL A 123 -3.28 15.67 0.71
CA VAL A 123 -2.19 14.73 1.03
C VAL A 123 -0.85 15.28 0.56
N GLN A 124 0.20 15.10 1.34
CA GLN A 124 1.55 15.53 0.99
C GLN A 124 2.30 14.43 0.22
N ASP A 125 3.25 14.82 -0.64
CA ASP A 125 4.03 13.86 -1.41
C ASP A 125 4.83 12.89 -0.51
N GLU A 126 5.36 13.38 0.62
CA GLU A 126 6.08 12.54 1.58
C GLU A 126 5.19 11.48 2.25
N ASP A 127 3.90 11.75 2.42
CA ASP A 127 2.94 10.75 2.90
C ASP A 127 2.70 9.69 1.83
N LEU A 128 2.66 10.07 0.55
CA LEU A 128 2.55 9.12 -0.56
C LEU A 128 3.80 8.23 -0.65
N LYS A 129 4.99 8.82 -0.58
CA LYS A 129 6.26 8.06 -0.54
C LYS A 129 6.29 7.10 0.65
N THR A 130 5.89 7.57 1.82
CA THR A 130 5.82 6.74 3.03
C THR A 130 4.82 5.59 2.86
N ALA A 131 3.64 5.84 2.32
CA ALA A 131 2.64 4.81 2.06
C ALA A 131 3.13 3.76 1.06
N ILE A 132 3.84 4.19 0.00
CA ILE A 132 4.42 3.28 -1.00
C ILE A 132 5.50 2.40 -0.35
N VAL A 133 6.46 3.01 0.33
CA VAL A 133 7.64 2.29 0.86
C VAL A 133 7.29 1.45 2.08
N LYS A 134 6.42 1.94 2.97
CA LYS A 134 6.12 1.33 4.28
C LYS A 134 4.70 0.74 4.39
N GLY A 135 3.88 0.85 3.35
CA GLY A 135 2.51 0.36 3.31
C GLY A 135 1.50 1.29 3.98
N GLY A 136 0.21 0.99 3.81
CA GLY A 136 -0.88 1.86 4.24
C GLY A 136 -0.93 2.08 5.76
N ALA A 137 -0.58 1.07 6.56
CA ALA A 137 -0.59 1.17 8.02
C ALA A 137 0.36 2.26 8.55
N ALA A 138 1.48 2.51 7.87
CA ALA A 138 2.46 3.52 8.27
C ALA A 138 1.93 4.95 8.20
N VAL A 139 0.87 5.18 7.42
CA VAL A 139 0.18 6.47 7.26
C VAL A 139 -1.27 6.43 7.79
N GLY A 140 -1.56 5.52 8.71
CA GLY A 140 -2.88 5.38 9.32
C GLY A 140 -3.98 4.95 8.35
N LYS A 141 -3.64 4.22 7.28
CA LYS A 141 -4.57 3.61 6.32
C LYS A 141 -4.59 2.09 6.48
N SER A 142 -5.33 1.42 5.60
CA SER A 142 -5.53 -0.04 5.67
C SER A 142 -4.19 -0.78 5.61
N PRO A 143 -3.96 -1.80 6.46
CA PRO A 143 -2.79 -2.67 6.37
C PRO A 143 -2.81 -3.58 5.13
N MET A 144 -3.94 -3.61 4.40
CA MET A 144 -4.04 -4.36 3.13
C MET A 144 -3.22 -3.72 2.01
N MET A 145 -2.83 -2.45 2.12
CA MET A 145 -1.86 -1.85 1.20
C MET A 145 -0.46 -2.28 1.65
N PRO A 146 0.23 -3.17 0.92
CA PRO A 146 1.52 -3.72 1.33
C PRO A 146 2.63 -2.67 1.22
N ALA A 147 3.74 -2.94 1.91
CA ALA A 147 4.96 -2.15 1.80
C ALA A 147 5.75 -2.57 0.55
N HIS A 148 6.38 -1.59 -0.11
CA HIS A 148 7.31 -1.78 -1.22
C HIS A 148 8.69 -1.21 -0.86
N PRO A 149 9.40 -1.82 0.10
CA PRO A 149 10.63 -1.24 0.67
C PRO A 149 11.75 -1.06 -0.37
N ASP A 150 11.76 -1.90 -1.42
CA ASP A 150 12.68 -1.83 -2.54
C ASP A 150 12.62 -0.51 -3.32
N LEU A 151 11.49 0.20 -3.26
CA LEU A 151 11.35 1.52 -3.89
C LEU A 151 12.02 2.63 -3.06
N GLY A 152 12.31 2.38 -1.78
CA GLY A 152 13.07 3.30 -0.94
C GLY A 152 14.53 3.45 -1.37
N ASP A 153 15.09 2.42 -2.02
CA ASP A 153 16.44 2.44 -2.58
C ASP A 153 16.52 3.13 -3.96
N LYS A 154 15.36 3.55 -4.50
CA LYS A 154 15.21 4.16 -5.83
C LYS A 154 14.46 5.49 -5.75
N PRO A 155 15.06 6.55 -5.14
CA PRO A 155 14.37 7.79 -4.85
C PRO A 155 13.81 8.48 -6.11
N GLU A 156 14.53 8.47 -7.23
CA GLU A 156 14.08 9.10 -8.47
C GLU A 156 12.86 8.39 -9.08
N LEU A 157 12.83 7.05 -9.03
CA LEU A 157 11.66 6.27 -9.46
C LEU A 157 10.48 6.47 -8.49
N LEU A 158 10.75 6.57 -7.19
CA LEU A 158 9.73 6.83 -6.19
C LEU A 158 9.07 8.21 -6.39
N ASP A 159 9.88 9.23 -6.69
CA ASP A 159 9.38 10.56 -7.06
C ASP A 159 8.55 10.51 -8.36
N ALA A 160 9.01 9.76 -9.36
CA ALA A 160 8.26 9.57 -10.61
C ALA A 160 6.93 8.80 -10.39
N LEU A 161 6.88 7.85 -9.46
CA LEU A 161 5.65 7.16 -9.06
C LEU A 161 4.67 8.12 -8.38
N VAL A 162 5.16 8.99 -7.49
CA VAL A 162 4.32 10.04 -6.89
C VAL A 162 3.78 10.96 -7.99
N ALA A 163 4.64 11.40 -8.92
CA ALA A 163 4.20 12.22 -10.06
C ALA A 163 3.14 11.51 -10.91
N HIS A 164 3.29 10.21 -11.19
CA HIS A 164 2.29 9.40 -11.89
C HIS A 164 0.96 9.37 -11.11
N ILE A 165 1.00 9.16 -9.78
CA ILE A 165 -0.20 9.21 -8.93
C ILE A 165 -0.87 10.59 -8.95
N ARG A 166 -0.09 11.68 -8.95
CA ARG A 166 -0.64 13.05 -9.08
C ARG A 166 -1.26 13.29 -10.46
N GLY A 167 -0.83 12.57 -11.49
CA GLY A 167 -1.35 12.65 -12.85
C GLY A 167 -2.83 12.29 -12.97
N PHE A 168 -3.33 11.33 -12.19
CA PHE A 168 -4.72 10.86 -12.26
C PHE A 168 -5.78 11.93 -11.96
N ALA A 169 -5.42 13.02 -11.28
CA ALA A 169 -6.36 14.11 -11.02
C ALA A 169 -6.34 15.21 -12.10
N GLN A 170 -5.51 15.08 -13.12
CA GLN A 170 -5.41 16.05 -14.21
C GLN A 170 -6.20 15.63 -15.45
N GLU A 171 -6.68 14.39 -15.50
CA GLU A 171 -7.50 13.83 -16.59
C GLU A 171 -9.02 13.97 -16.35
#